data_AF-A0A397TK91-F1
#
_entry.id   AF-A0A397TK91-F1
#
_cell.length_a   1.000
_cell.length_b   1.000
_cell.length_c   1.000
_cell.angle_alpha   90.00
_cell.angle_beta   90.00
_cell.angle_gamma   90.00
#
_symmetry.space_group_name_H-M   'P 1'
#
loop_
_entity.id
_entity.type
_entity.pdbx_description
1 polymer ?
#
loop_
_entity_poly.entity_id
_entity_poly.type
_entity_poly.pdbx_seq_one_letter_code
_entity_poly.pdbx_strand_id
1 'polypeptide(L)'
;MLVKNEKENHNNTDKNEKDKKSLSEEEAEEIKEFHFHVYFFQDNEQNRASALALREKIFELIKKGFFHPVPLDTYNDAPRGPHSIGSYEVWCPKEHFSRVYSWFSLHHGVHSVLIHPLTNNEVLDHSDRAAWLGKPVPLDLSKLSKNLGHIPLQYPELGLGYSAPQ
;
A
#
# COMPACT_ATOMS: atom_id res chain seq x y z
N MET A 1 -1.29 -66.72 -44.05
CA MET A 1 -1.49 -66.42 -42.61
C MET A 1 -1.37 -64.91 -42.47
N LEU A 2 -2.46 -64.14 -42.29
CA LEU A 2 -3.13 -63.81 -41.00
C LEU A 2 -2.12 -63.05 -40.07
N VAL A 3 -2.27 -61.78 -39.62
CA VAL A 3 -3.40 -61.09 -38.94
C VAL A 3 -3.10 -59.56 -38.74
N LYS A 4 -4.12 -58.71 -38.96
CA LYS A 4 -4.63 -57.43 -38.34
C LYS A 4 -3.79 -56.17 -37.95
N ASN A 5 -4.45 -55.05 -38.24
CA ASN A 5 -4.52 -53.70 -37.61
C ASN A 5 -4.21 -53.59 -36.10
N GLU A 6 -3.71 -52.42 -35.63
CA GLU A 6 -4.49 -51.42 -34.86
C GLU A 6 -3.68 -50.15 -34.50
N LYS A 7 -4.42 -49.09 -34.14
CA LYS A 7 -4.02 -47.68 -33.91
C LYS A 7 -3.49 -47.44 -32.49
N GLU A 8 -3.13 -46.18 -32.23
CA GLU A 8 -2.95 -45.46 -30.94
C GLU A 8 -1.50 -45.44 -30.39
N ASN A 9 -0.95 -44.34 -29.85
CA ASN A 9 -1.48 -43.20 -29.07
C ASN A 9 -0.63 -41.95 -29.38
N HIS A 10 -1.18 -40.79 -29.77
CA HIS A 10 -1.75 -39.74 -28.91
C HIS A 10 -0.94 -39.39 -27.64
N ASN A 11 -0.59 -38.10 -27.56
CA ASN A 11 -0.37 -37.32 -26.34
C ASN A 11 0.94 -37.54 -25.58
N ASN A 12 2.03 -36.93 -26.07
CA ASN A 12 3.16 -36.60 -25.18
C ASN A 12 3.57 -35.11 -25.18
N THR A 13 2.79 -34.25 -25.85
CA THR A 13 2.98 -32.79 -25.82
C THR A 13 2.02 -32.07 -24.87
N ASP A 14 0.87 -32.67 -24.52
CA ASP A 14 -0.14 -32.05 -23.65
C ASP A 14 0.08 -32.27 -22.14
N LYS A 15 1.04 -33.11 -21.76
CA LYS A 15 1.36 -33.35 -20.34
C LYS A 15 2.35 -32.33 -19.75
N ASN A 16 3.11 -31.64 -20.59
CA ASN A 16 4.13 -30.68 -20.12
C ASN A 16 3.61 -29.24 -19.97
N GLU A 17 2.38 -28.93 -20.40
CA GLU A 17 1.75 -27.62 -20.15
C GLU A 17 0.88 -27.57 -18.88
N LYS A 18 0.52 -28.74 -18.33
CA LYS A 18 -0.35 -28.84 -17.14
C LYS A 18 0.39 -28.78 -15.80
N ASP A 19 1.71 -28.74 -15.81
CA ASP A 19 2.55 -28.61 -14.60
C ASP A 19 2.98 -27.15 -14.30
N LYS A 20 2.30 -26.15 -14.90
CA LYS A 20 2.28 -24.80 -14.33
C LYS A 20 1.44 -24.83 -13.07
N LYS A 21 2.07 -25.23 -11.96
CA LYS A 21 1.49 -25.24 -10.61
C LYS A 21 0.87 -23.86 -10.35
N SER A 22 -0.46 -23.78 -10.28
CA SER A 22 -1.15 -22.56 -9.90
C SER A 22 -0.71 -22.17 -8.49
N LEU A 23 -0.50 -20.87 -8.26
CA LEU A 23 -0.25 -20.34 -6.92
C LEU A 23 -1.43 -20.72 -6.01
N SER A 24 -1.14 -21.08 -4.77
CA SER A 24 -2.15 -21.14 -3.71
C SER A 24 -2.76 -19.76 -3.47
N GLU A 25 -3.90 -19.71 -2.78
CA GLU A 25 -4.56 -18.45 -2.43
C GLU A 25 -3.64 -17.52 -1.62
N GLU A 26 -2.84 -18.09 -0.71
CA GLU A 26 -1.83 -17.34 0.07
C GLU A 26 -0.70 -16.81 -0.80
N GLU A 27 -0.19 -17.62 -1.74
CA GLU A 27 0.87 -17.18 -2.67
C GLU A 27 0.38 -16.16 -3.71
N ALA A 28 -0.93 -16.13 -3.97
CA ALA A 28 -1.57 -15.16 -4.83
C ALA A 28 -2.05 -13.91 -4.07
N GLU A 29 -1.99 -13.90 -2.74
CA GLU A 29 -2.37 -12.75 -1.92
C GLU A 29 -1.40 -11.59 -2.18
N GLU A 30 -1.97 -10.42 -2.44
CA GLU A 30 -1.21 -9.23 -2.79
C GLU A 30 -1.83 -8.02 -2.09
N ILE A 31 -0.98 -7.20 -1.46
CA ILE A 31 -1.40 -5.91 -0.94
C ILE A 31 -1.69 -4.97 -2.09
N LYS A 32 -2.91 -4.42 -2.12
CA LYS A 32 -3.33 -3.55 -3.22
C LYS A 32 -3.27 -2.06 -2.89
N GLU A 33 -3.26 -1.69 -1.62
CA GLU A 33 -3.26 -0.30 -1.17
C GLU A 33 -2.38 -0.11 0.07
N PHE A 34 -1.82 1.09 0.19
CA PHE A 34 -0.91 1.48 1.25
C PHE A 34 -1.23 2.89 1.75
N HIS A 35 -0.90 3.16 3.01
CA HIS A 35 -0.84 4.51 3.55
C HIS A 35 0.60 4.92 3.80
N PHE A 36 0.85 6.20 3.53
CA PHE A 36 2.05 6.91 3.94
C PHE A 36 1.63 7.99 4.94
N HIS A 37 2.02 7.85 6.21
CA HIS A 37 1.80 8.88 7.23
C HIS A 37 3.07 9.65 7.47
N VAL A 38 3.06 10.94 7.12
CA VAL A 38 4.18 11.85 7.38
C VAL A 38 3.98 12.49 8.73
N TYR A 39 4.99 12.43 9.59
CA TYR A 39 4.94 12.96 10.95
C TYR A 39 5.70 14.27 11.10
N PHE A 40 5.20 15.11 12.01
CA PHE A 40 5.80 16.37 12.39
C PHE A 40 5.51 16.70 13.85
N PHE A 41 6.39 17.49 14.47
CA PHE A 41 6.18 18.01 15.82
C PHE A 41 5.22 19.19 15.74
N GLN A 42 3.97 18.99 16.19
CA GLN A 42 2.89 19.97 16.03
C GLN A 42 3.16 21.33 16.68
N ASP A 43 3.90 21.35 17.80
CA ASP A 43 4.25 22.57 18.55
C ASP A 43 5.56 23.23 18.06
N ASN A 44 6.20 22.66 17.03
CA ASN A 44 7.37 23.25 16.38
C ASN A 44 6.93 23.86 15.04
N GLU A 45 6.83 25.18 14.99
CA GLU A 45 6.32 25.91 13.83
C GLU A 45 7.10 25.62 12.55
N GLN A 46 8.44 25.60 12.61
CA GLN A 46 9.29 25.36 11.44
C GLN A 46 9.13 23.93 10.91
N ASN A 47 9.08 22.94 11.81
CA ASN A 47 8.89 21.53 11.44
C ASN A 47 7.48 21.30 10.87
N ARG A 48 6.45 21.86 11.49
CA ARG A 48 5.09 21.79 10.97
C ARG A 48 4.98 22.44 9.59
N ALA A 49 5.54 23.64 9.41
CA ALA A 49 5.53 24.33 8.12
C ALA A 49 6.24 23.51 7.02
N SER A 50 7.38 22.87 7.30
CA SER A 50 8.06 22.04 6.30
C SER A 50 7.25 20.78 5.93
N ALA A 51 6.53 20.18 6.88
CA ALA A 51 5.64 19.04 6.61
C ALA A 51 4.47 19.44 5.71
N LEU A 52 3.84 20.58 6.01
CA LEU A 52 2.73 21.08 5.20
C LEU A 52 3.20 21.50 3.80
N ALA A 53 4.39 22.08 3.67
CA ALA A 53 4.98 22.36 2.36
C ALA A 53 5.24 21.08 1.54
N LEU A 54 5.70 20.00 2.19
CA LEU A 54 5.85 18.70 1.55
C LEU A 54 4.50 18.15 1.08
N ARG A 55 3.45 18.27 1.89
CA ARG A 55 2.07 17.89 1.53
C ARG A 55 1.55 18.66 0.32
N GLU A 56 1.70 19.98 0.30
CA GLU A 56 1.31 20.80 -0.85
C GLU A 56 2.05 20.39 -2.12
N LYS A 57 3.33 20.00 -1.98
CA LYS A 57 4.10 19.52 -3.13
C LYS A 57 3.52 18.24 -3.74
N ILE A 58 2.97 17.34 -2.92
CA ILE A 58 2.30 16.13 -3.39
C ILE A 58 1.05 16.51 -4.22
N PHE A 59 0.23 17.44 -3.74
CA PHE A 59 -0.92 17.94 -4.51
C PHE A 59 -0.52 18.55 -5.85
N GLU A 60 0.55 19.33 -5.90
CA GLU A 60 1.06 19.87 -7.17
C GLU A 60 1.46 18.77 -8.16
N LEU A 61 2.10 17.71 -7.67
CA LEU A 61 2.57 16.60 -8.50
C LEU A 61 1.41 15.73 -9.01
N ILE A 62 0.37 15.53 -8.20
CA ILE A 62 -0.87 14.88 -8.62
C ILE A 62 -1.55 15.69 -9.73
N LYS A 63 -1.70 17.01 -9.55
CA LYS A 63 -2.27 17.90 -10.58
C LYS A 63 -1.49 17.87 -11.90
N LYS A 64 -0.19 17.57 -11.85
CA LYS A 64 0.69 17.41 -13.02
C LYS A 64 0.67 15.99 -13.62
N GLY A 65 -0.08 15.06 -13.05
CA GLY A 65 -0.16 13.67 -13.51
C GLY A 65 1.13 12.86 -13.25
N PHE A 66 1.98 13.28 -12.31
CA PHE A 66 3.24 12.58 -12.01
C PHE A 66 2.99 11.20 -11.37
N PHE A 67 1.94 11.10 -10.55
CA PHE A 67 1.46 9.91 -9.85
C PHE A 67 0.01 10.14 -9.37
N HIS A 68 -0.68 9.10 -8.89
CA HIS A 68 -2.05 9.21 -8.35
C HIS A 68 -2.21 8.68 -6.90
N PRO A 69 -1.34 9.04 -5.94
CA PRO A 69 -1.74 8.93 -4.54
C PRO A 69 -2.80 9.99 -4.21
N VAL A 70 -3.54 9.79 -3.12
CA VAL A 70 -4.53 10.75 -2.63
C VAL A 70 -4.17 11.16 -1.20
N PRO A 71 -3.64 12.38 -0.98
CA PRO A 71 -3.53 12.93 0.37
C PRO A 71 -4.94 13.15 0.92
N LEU A 72 -5.18 12.72 2.15
CA LEU A 72 -6.44 13.04 2.82
C LEU A 72 -6.56 14.57 2.92
N ASP A 73 -7.75 15.14 2.70
CA ASP A 73 -7.97 16.59 2.64
C ASP A 73 -7.58 17.32 3.94
N THR A 74 -7.60 16.60 5.06
CA THR A 74 -7.24 17.12 6.38
C THR A 74 -5.87 16.60 6.84
N TYR A 75 -5.34 17.20 7.90
CA TYR A 75 -4.18 16.71 8.63
C TYR A 75 -4.45 16.79 10.13
N ASN A 76 -3.71 15.99 10.89
CA ASN A 76 -3.77 15.95 12.34
C ASN A 76 -2.77 16.95 12.91
N ASP A 77 -3.26 18.01 13.53
CA ASP A 77 -2.47 19.01 14.28
C ASP A 77 -2.22 18.61 15.74
N ALA A 78 -2.70 17.44 16.14
CA ALA A 78 -2.52 16.82 17.45
C ALA A 78 -2.60 15.29 17.30
N PRO A 79 -2.23 14.50 18.32
CA PRO A 79 -2.37 13.05 18.27
C PRO A 79 -3.80 12.60 17.91
N ARG A 80 -3.93 11.66 16.97
CA ARG A 80 -5.23 11.14 16.52
C ARG A 80 -5.10 9.65 16.15
N GLY A 81 -6.05 8.84 16.61
CA GLY A 81 -6.02 7.39 16.37
C GLY A 81 -4.70 6.79 16.89
N PRO A 82 -4.01 5.93 16.13
CA PRO A 82 -2.73 5.36 16.56
C PRO A 82 -1.56 6.36 16.51
N HIS A 83 -1.73 7.53 15.89
CA HIS A 83 -0.66 8.49 15.63
C HIS A 83 -0.41 9.38 16.85
N SER A 84 0.80 9.30 17.42
CA SER A 84 1.12 9.92 18.72
C SER A 84 1.55 11.39 18.66
N ILE A 85 1.73 11.96 17.46
CA ILE A 85 2.09 13.37 17.20
C ILE A 85 1.38 13.83 15.93
N GLY A 86 1.58 15.10 15.54
CA GLY A 86 1.05 15.64 14.30
C GLY A 86 1.40 14.78 13.07
N SER A 87 0.42 14.54 12.21
CA SER A 87 0.58 13.69 11.04
C SER A 87 -0.37 14.06 9.90
N TYR A 88 -0.07 13.63 8.68
CA TYR A 88 -1.04 13.58 7.59
C TYR A 88 -0.90 12.28 6.81
N GLU A 89 -2.02 11.85 6.23
CA GLU A 89 -2.12 10.60 5.48
C GLU A 89 -2.04 10.85 3.98
N VAL A 90 -1.38 9.93 3.28
CA VAL A 90 -1.38 9.84 1.82
C VAL A 90 -1.69 8.39 1.44
N TRP A 91 -2.88 8.16 0.89
CA TRP A 91 -3.28 6.89 0.29
C TRP A 91 -2.53 6.66 -1.01
N CYS A 92 -2.10 5.42 -1.24
CA CYS A 92 -1.34 5.02 -2.42
C CYS A 92 -1.80 3.63 -2.89
N PRO A 93 -2.26 3.49 -4.14
CA PRO A 93 -2.55 2.19 -4.71
C PRO A 93 -1.24 1.50 -5.15
N LYS A 94 -1.23 0.17 -5.21
CA LYS A 94 -0.03 -0.63 -5.55
C LYS A 94 0.60 -0.21 -6.88
N GLU A 95 -0.21 0.21 -7.85
CA GLU A 95 0.18 0.65 -9.18
C GLU A 95 1.14 1.86 -9.13
N HIS A 96 1.04 2.67 -8.08
CA HIS A 96 1.87 3.86 -7.86
C HIS A 96 2.90 3.71 -6.73
N PHE A 97 2.92 2.58 -6.01
CA PHE A 97 3.73 2.41 -4.81
C PHE A 97 5.21 2.72 -5.03
N SER A 98 5.85 2.11 -6.04
CA SER A 98 7.29 2.30 -6.30
C SER A 98 7.65 3.75 -6.58
N ARG A 99 6.79 4.47 -7.32
CA ARG A 99 6.95 5.89 -7.64
C ARG A 99 6.81 6.75 -6.39
N VAL A 100 5.78 6.51 -5.58
CA VAL A 100 5.51 7.25 -4.33
C VAL A 100 6.62 7.00 -3.32
N TYR A 101 7.00 5.74 -3.10
CA TYR A 101 8.10 5.36 -2.22
C TYR A 101 9.42 6.01 -2.64
N SER A 102 9.78 5.94 -3.92
CA SER A 102 11.00 6.57 -4.44
C SER A 102 10.99 8.09 -4.23
N TRP A 103 9.85 8.74 -4.46
CA TRP A 103 9.72 10.18 -4.25
C TRP A 103 9.88 10.56 -2.78
N PHE A 104 9.19 9.88 -1.86
CA PHE A 104 9.40 10.11 -0.43
C PHE A 104 10.83 9.85 0.01
N SER A 105 11.46 8.78 -0.48
CA SER A 105 12.86 8.46 -0.16
C SER A 105 13.82 9.61 -0.51
N LEU A 106 13.52 10.39 -1.55
CA LEU A 106 14.32 11.54 -1.97
C LEU A 106 13.93 12.85 -1.28
N HIS A 107 12.68 12.98 -0.83
CA HIS A 107 12.09 14.28 -0.51
C HIS A 107 11.49 14.39 0.91
N HIS A 108 11.46 13.31 1.70
CA HIS A 108 10.87 13.35 3.04
C HIS A 108 11.62 14.27 4.03
N GLY A 109 12.87 14.65 3.72
CA GLY A 109 13.64 15.61 4.48
C GLY A 109 13.83 15.17 5.93
N VAL A 110 13.40 16.00 6.87
CA VAL A 110 13.51 15.71 8.32
C VAL A 110 12.33 14.90 8.86
N HIS A 111 11.32 14.61 8.04
CA HIS A 111 10.08 13.98 8.48
C HIS A 111 10.19 12.47 8.49
N SER A 112 9.70 11.85 9.56
CA SER A 112 9.47 10.42 9.59
C SER A 112 8.23 10.07 8.79
N VAL A 113 8.28 8.96 8.04
CA VAL A 113 7.15 8.47 7.26
C VAL A 113 6.87 7.03 7.62
N LEU A 114 5.71 6.75 8.22
CA LEU A 114 5.19 5.39 8.39
C LEU A 114 4.58 4.95 7.06
N ILE A 115 4.90 3.74 6.63
CA ILE A 115 4.37 3.14 5.41
C ILE A 115 3.76 1.81 5.83
N HIS A 116 2.47 1.61 5.60
CA HIS A 116 1.84 0.34 5.93
C HIS A 116 0.82 -0.08 4.88
N PRO A 117 0.57 -1.40 4.72
CA PRO A 117 -0.51 -1.90 3.88
C PRO A 117 -1.88 -1.52 4.44
N LEU A 118 -2.92 -1.51 3.60
CA LEU A 118 -4.32 -1.51 4.01
C LEU A 118 -4.89 -2.91 3.81
N THR A 119 -4.97 -3.71 4.86
CA THR A 119 -5.71 -4.97 4.88
C THR A 119 -6.85 -4.88 5.90
N ASN A 120 -7.49 -6.01 6.18
CA ASN A 120 -8.46 -6.10 7.27
C ASN A 120 -7.79 -6.24 8.66
N ASN A 121 -6.45 -6.29 8.78
CA ASN A 121 -5.74 -6.50 10.06
C ASN A 121 -4.97 -5.24 10.51
N GLU A 122 -5.67 -4.19 10.95
CA GLU A 122 -5.06 -2.86 11.19
C GLU A 122 -3.87 -2.90 12.15
N VAL A 123 -3.97 -3.64 13.26
CA VAL A 123 -2.87 -3.73 14.24
C VAL A 123 -1.61 -4.30 13.58
N LEU A 124 -1.75 -5.37 12.80
CA LEU A 124 -0.63 -6.04 12.14
C LEU A 124 -0.05 -5.18 11.02
N ASP A 125 -0.92 -4.47 10.31
CA ASP A 125 -0.55 -3.52 9.26
C ASP A 125 0.30 -2.38 9.84
N HIS A 126 -0.11 -1.80 10.97
CA HIS A 126 0.60 -0.70 11.63
C HIS A 126 1.80 -1.14 12.47
N SER A 127 1.97 -2.44 12.76
CA SER A 127 3.09 -2.98 13.54
C SER A 127 4.10 -3.71 12.65
N ASP A 128 3.86 -4.99 12.38
CA ASP A 128 4.88 -5.92 11.90
C ASP A 128 5.04 -5.84 10.38
N ARG A 129 3.99 -5.39 9.69
CA ARG A 129 4.00 -5.15 8.23
C ARG A 129 4.39 -3.73 7.85
N ALA A 130 4.59 -2.86 8.85
CA ALA A 130 4.95 -1.47 8.62
C ALA A 130 6.43 -1.32 8.25
N ALA A 131 6.71 -0.32 7.43
CA ALA A 131 8.04 0.19 7.12
C ALA A 131 8.15 1.67 7.50
N TRP A 132 9.38 2.16 7.65
CA TRP A 132 9.65 3.54 7.99
C TRP A 132 10.71 4.16 7.08
N LEU A 133 10.47 5.40 6.65
CA LEU A 133 11.52 6.32 6.20
C LEU A 133 11.85 7.27 7.36
N GLY A 134 13.14 7.47 7.64
CA GLY A 134 13.58 8.23 8.81
C GLY A 134 13.46 7.44 10.11
N LYS A 135 13.22 8.14 11.23
CA LYS A 135 13.16 7.53 12.57
C LYS A 135 11.73 7.11 12.92
N PRO A 136 11.48 5.86 13.35
CA PRO A 136 10.14 5.47 13.79
C PRO A 136 9.59 6.36 14.90
N VAL A 137 8.29 6.65 14.84
CA VAL A 137 7.54 7.33 15.89
C VAL A 137 6.69 6.29 16.62
N PRO A 138 6.61 6.31 17.96
CA PRO A 138 5.75 5.40 18.71
C PRO A 138 4.28 5.52 18.28
N LEU A 139 3.58 4.39 18.15
CA LEU A 139 2.16 4.36 17.85
C LEU A 139 1.37 3.83 19.05
N ASP A 140 0.16 4.35 19.26
CA ASP A 140 -0.79 3.79 20.21
C ASP A 140 -1.68 2.75 19.50
N LEU A 141 -1.15 1.53 19.37
CA LEU A 141 -1.84 0.42 18.70
C LEU A 141 -3.14 0.00 19.41
N SER A 142 -3.37 0.42 20.65
CA SER A 142 -4.63 0.15 21.36
C SER A 142 -5.84 0.85 20.74
N LYS A 143 -5.60 1.82 19.85
CA LYS A 143 -6.61 2.57 19.11
C LYS A 143 -7.09 1.88 17.83
N LEU A 144 -6.51 0.73 17.49
CA LEU A 144 -6.79 0.01 16.25
C LEU A 144 -7.58 -1.28 16.50
N SER A 145 -8.32 -1.71 15.48
CA SER A 145 -9.01 -2.99 15.48
C SER A 145 -8.07 -4.10 15.03
N LYS A 146 -8.09 -5.24 15.71
CA LYS A 146 -7.31 -6.41 15.28
C LYS A 146 -7.78 -6.96 13.94
N ASN A 147 -9.09 -6.88 13.68
CA ASN A 147 -9.69 -7.30 12.43
C ASN A 147 -10.94 -6.45 12.13
N LEU A 148 -11.03 -5.90 10.92
CA LEU A 148 -12.15 -5.06 10.47
C LEU A 148 -13.33 -5.86 9.89
N GLY A 149 -13.16 -7.15 9.63
CA GLY A 149 -14.13 -8.00 8.92
C GLY A 149 -14.26 -7.71 7.42
N HIS A 150 -13.71 -6.59 6.94
CA HIS A 150 -13.68 -6.18 5.55
C HIS A 150 -12.42 -5.35 5.28
N ILE A 151 -12.05 -5.22 4.00
CA ILE A 151 -10.96 -4.33 3.59
C ILE A 151 -11.56 -2.92 3.40
N PRO A 152 -10.98 -1.88 4.02
CA PRO A 152 -11.47 -0.52 3.88
C PRO A 152 -11.15 0.00 2.47
N LEU A 153 -12.17 0.12 1.62
CA LEU A 153 -12.02 0.71 0.28
C LEU A 153 -11.93 2.22 0.40
N GLN A 154 -10.82 2.80 -0.04
CA GLN A 154 -10.61 4.24 -0.11
C GLN A 154 -10.45 4.64 -1.57
N TYR A 155 -11.30 5.56 -2.05
CA TYR A 155 -11.30 6.08 -3.43
C TYR A 155 -11.69 5.08 -4.54
N PRO A 156 -12.84 4.37 -4.41
CA PRO A 156 -13.28 3.40 -5.42
C PRO A 156 -13.51 4.00 -6.82
N GLU A 157 -13.80 5.29 -6.91
CA GLU A 157 -13.98 6.02 -8.16
C GLU A 157 -12.73 6.05 -9.06
N LEU A 158 -11.54 5.79 -8.51
CA LEU A 158 -10.29 5.76 -9.26
C LEU A 158 -10.06 4.45 -10.01
N GLY A 159 -10.74 3.36 -9.63
CA GLY A 159 -10.54 2.04 -10.25
C GLY A 159 -9.11 1.50 -10.10
N LEU A 160 -8.43 1.84 -9.00
CA LEU A 160 -7.08 1.39 -8.65
C LEU A 160 -7.12 0.53 -7.39
N GLY A 161 -6.00 -0.12 -7.04
CA GLY A 161 -5.90 -0.89 -5.80
C GLY A 161 -6.94 -2.00 -5.71
N TYR A 162 -7.71 -2.04 -4.62
CA TYR A 162 -8.77 -3.04 -4.44
C TYR A 162 -9.96 -2.85 -5.38
N SER A 163 -10.08 -1.68 -6.01
CA SER A 163 -11.14 -1.36 -6.97
C SER A 163 -10.72 -1.57 -8.44
N ALA A 164 -9.50 -2.06 -8.68
CA ALA A 164 -9.03 -2.36 -10.03
C ALA A 164 -9.80 -3.56 -10.65
N PRO A 165 -10.05 -3.55 -11.97
CA PRO A 165 -10.61 -4.72 -12.67
C PRO A 165 -9.78 -5.98 -12.44
N GLN A 166 -10.45 -7.12 -12.27
CA GLN A 166 -9.81 -8.44 -12.16
C GLN A 166 -9.36 -8.97 -13.52
#